data_AF-A0A7R9EIQ8-F1
#
_entry.id   AF-A0A7R9EIQ8-F1
#
_cell.length_a   1.000
_cell.length_b   1.000
_cell.length_c   1.000
_cell.angle_alpha   90.00
_cell.angle_beta   90.00
_cell.angle_gamma   90.00
#
_symmetry.space_group_name_H-M   'P 1'
#
loop_
_entity.id
_entity.type
_entity.pdbx_description
1 polymer ?
#
loop_
_entity_poly.entity_id
_entity_poly.type
_entity_poly.pdbx_seq_one_letter_code
_entity_poly.pdbx_strand_id
1 'polypeptide(L)'
;MAYDMTIICNYQKCRKRLTSSAWVTKCSHAFCEEDGHREFNNSNEEKKCPACSSILNPQNYEIVKVDLNPSEQFKSMVLSGMNPEIILDVCSRAITFWNYQMYQESLYQSACVKRTRETVQELETFYENQVTTLKTELGRGIKKLRDSKDEEKRLSLRLAEMNERFLEQNRQMKKLQDEINSLQRRSLSSSVSDLLPEFSRSFAATRPSESSTFSARHNFRVGPQTLADTTQRQELARTYAKPPVVRQSPAFQGSRTPNLARGFNFIPASPLFHQSDHGRKRPHSNDKLRNKQ
;
A
#
# COMPACT_ATOMS: atom_id res chain seq x y z
N MET A 1 11.30 29.14 14.35
CA MET A 1 11.91 28.52 13.15
C MET A 1 12.43 29.67 12.29
N ALA A 2 13.62 29.57 11.70
CA ALA A 2 14.09 30.60 10.79
C ALA A 2 13.27 30.53 9.49
N TYR A 3 12.75 31.66 9.01
CA TYR A 3 12.20 31.73 7.67
C TYR A 3 13.35 31.70 6.67
N ASP A 4 13.40 30.61 5.92
CA ASP A 4 14.42 30.31 4.92
C ASP A 4 14.10 31.07 3.62
N MET A 5 14.39 32.37 3.64
CA MET A 5 14.12 33.30 2.55
C MET A 5 15.16 33.12 1.42
N THR A 6 15.20 31.94 0.79
CA THR A 6 16.08 31.64 -0.35
C THR A 6 15.27 31.34 -1.61
N ILE A 7 15.70 31.89 -2.76
CA ILE A 7 15.08 31.60 -4.06
C ILE A 7 15.38 30.14 -4.44
N ILE A 8 14.39 29.41 -4.93
CA ILE A 8 14.51 28.03 -5.40
C ILE A 8 14.37 27.98 -6.92
N CYS A 9 15.14 27.11 -7.59
CA CYS A 9 15.01 26.88 -9.04
C CYS A 9 13.55 26.55 -9.42
N ASN A 10 12.98 27.28 -10.40
CA ASN A 10 11.62 27.06 -10.87
C ASN A 10 11.51 25.97 -11.97
N TYR A 11 12.58 25.24 -12.28
CA TYR A 11 12.49 24.06 -13.15
C TYR A 11 11.71 22.95 -12.43
N GLN A 12 10.62 22.44 -13.02
CA GLN A 12 9.64 21.58 -12.32
C GLN A 12 10.19 20.32 -11.61
N LYS A 13 11.39 19.85 -11.99
CA LYS A 13 12.06 18.67 -11.41
C LYS A 13 13.26 19.03 -10.51
N CYS A 14 13.60 20.31 -10.39
CA CYS A 14 14.70 20.82 -9.60
C CYS A 14 14.17 21.54 -8.36
N ARG A 15 14.90 21.43 -7.24
CA ARG A 15 14.61 22.12 -5.98
C ARG A 15 15.88 22.69 -5.33
N LYS A 16 16.90 22.98 -6.16
CA LYS A 16 18.13 23.63 -5.71
C LYS A 16 17.83 25.06 -5.25
N ARG A 17 18.39 25.43 -4.10
CA ARG A 17 18.52 26.81 -3.66
C ARG A 17 19.44 27.56 -4.61
N LEU A 18 19.08 28.76 -4.99
CA LEU A 18 19.91 29.65 -5.79
C LEU A 18 20.72 30.51 -4.82
N THR A 19 22.03 30.25 -4.73
CA THR A 19 22.89 30.82 -3.68
C THR A 19 24.02 31.68 -4.20
N SER A 20 24.57 31.43 -5.39
CA SER A 20 25.68 32.20 -5.98
C SER A 20 25.25 32.93 -7.25
N SER A 21 24.78 32.19 -8.27
CA SER A 21 24.26 32.74 -9.51
C SER A 21 22.92 32.11 -9.90
N ALA A 22 22.13 32.86 -10.67
CA ALA A 22 20.88 32.39 -11.23
C ALA A 22 20.71 32.87 -12.68
N TRP A 23 20.01 32.08 -13.48
CA TRP A 23 19.46 32.53 -14.76
C TRP A 23 18.04 33.04 -14.50
N VAL A 24 17.82 34.34 -14.66
CA VAL A 24 16.54 35.03 -14.42
C VAL A 24 15.89 35.43 -15.75
N THR A 25 14.57 35.31 -15.84
CA THR A 25 13.80 35.63 -17.05
C THR A 25 12.80 36.77 -16.83
N LYS A 26 12.42 37.45 -17.92
CA LYS A 26 11.42 38.54 -17.92
C LYS A 26 10.09 38.17 -17.29
N CYS A 27 9.65 36.91 -17.39
CA CYS A 27 8.45 36.41 -16.71
C CYS A 27 8.65 36.08 -15.22
N SER A 28 9.70 36.65 -14.60
CA SER A 28 10.08 36.56 -13.19
C SER A 28 10.47 35.17 -12.67
N HIS A 29 10.88 34.26 -13.55
CA HIS A 29 11.38 32.94 -13.14
C HIS A 29 12.90 32.93 -12.96
N ALA A 30 13.39 32.07 -12.08
CA ALA A 30 14.80 31.90 -11.74
C ALA A 30 15.21 30.43 -11.81
N PHE A 31 16.38 30.16 -12.38
CA PHE A 31 16.91 28.82 -12.59
C PHE A 31 18.36 28.71 -12.09
N CYS A 32 18.77 27.54 -11.60
CA CYS A 32 20.16 27.29 -11.22
C CYS A 32 21.06 27.19 -12.45
N GLU A 33 22.38 27.23 -12.23
CA GLU A 33 23.36 27.25 -13.31
C GLU A 33 23.17 26.12 -14.34
N GLU A 34 22.95 24.88 -13.88
CA GLU A 34 22.90 23.71 -14.76
C GLU A 34 21.54 23.52 -15.45
N ASP A 35 20.47 24.10 -14.90
CA ASP A 35 19.17 24.19 -15.56
C ASP A 35 19.18 25.34 -16.59
N GLY A 36 19.57 26.55 -16.18
CA GLY A 36 19.62 27.71 -17.06
C GLY A 36 20.56 27.52 -18.25
N HIS A 37 21.77 27.00 -18.03
CA HIS A 37 22.71 26.70 -19.12
C HIS A 37 22.12 25.68 -20.12
N ARG A 38 21.48 24.60 -19.63
CA ARG A 38 20.93 23.54 -20.50
C ARG A 38 19.80 24.05 -21.40
N GLU A 39 18.89 24.85 -20.84
CA GLU A 39 17.70 25.30 -21.56
C GLU A 39 17.99 26.56 -22.43
N PHE A 40 18.86 27.46 -21.95
CA PHE A 40 19.10 28.76 -22.61
C PHE A 40 20.35 28.83 -23.51
N ASN A 41 21.37 27.97 -23.36
CA ASN A 41 22.63 28.15 -24.12
C ASN A 41 22.59 27.68 -25.60
N ASN A 42 21.63 26.83 -26.00
CA ASN A 42 21.53 26.39 -27.41
C ASN A 42 21.14 27.56 -28.35
N SER A 43 21.92 27.84 -29.39
CA SER A 43 21.84 29.09 -30.16
C SER A 43 20.74 29.22 -31.21
N ASN A 44 20.07 28.12 -31.60
CA ASN A 44 19.36 28.05 -32.90
C ASN A 44 17.81 28.01 -32.81
N GLU A 45 17.21 28.21 -31.63
CA GLU A 45 15.76 28.05 -31.43
C GLU A 45 15.14 29.17 -30.58
N GLU A 46 13.84 29.40 -30.79
CA GLU A 46 12.99 30.29 -29.99
C GLU A 46 13.01 29.87 -28.51
N LYS A 47 13.55 30.72 -27.64
CA LYS A 47 13.65 30.41 -26.21
C LYS A 47 12.30 30.50 -25.53
N LYS A 48 12.02 29.53 -24.67
CA LYS A 48 10.80 29.43 -23.86
C LYS A 48 11.17 29.21 -22.41
N CYS A 49 10.44 29.85 -21.50
CA CYS A 49 10.63 29.68 -20.07
C CYS A 49 10.27 28.24 -19.64
N PRO A 50 11.18 27.44 -19.06
CA PRO A 50 10.90 26.06 -18.65
C PRO A 50 9.82 25.90 -17.56
N ALA A 51 9.43 27.00 -16.90
CA ALA A 51 8.46 27.00 -15.81
C ALA A 51 7.03 27.34 -16.26
N CYS A 52 6.88 28.23 -17.26
CA CYS A 52 5.59 28.80 -17.68
C CYS A 52 5.38 28.89 -19.21
N SER A 53 6.30 28.33 -20.01
CA SER A 53 6.27 28.29 -21.49
C SER A 53 6.23 29.63 -22.23
N SER A 54 6.33 30.77 -21.55
CA SER A 54 6.43 32.10 -22.18
C SER A 54 7.62 32.15 -23.12
N ILE A 55 7.42 32.66 -24.34
CA ILE A 55 8.49 32.96 -25.30
C ILE A 55 9.37 34.08 -24.72
N LEU A 56 10.68 33.96 -24.94
CA LEU A 56 11.72 34.86 -24.45
C LEU A 56 12.65 35.22 -25.61
N ASN A 57 12.96 36.50 -25.77
CA ASN A 57 13.88 37.03 -26.76
C ASN A 57 15.27 37.29 -26.12
N PRO A 58 16.32 36.52 -26.44
CA PRO A 58 17.66 36.71 -25.86
C PRO A 58 18.28 38.08 -26.16
N GLN A 59 17.97 38.67 -27.32
CA GLN A 59 18.52 39.96 -27.76
C GLN A 59 17.92 41.16 -26.99
N ASN A 60 16.74 40.98 -26.39
CA ASN A 60 16.03 42.02 -25.62
C ASN A 60 16.25 41.91 -24.09
N TYR A 61 17.33 41.27 -23.64
CA TYR A 61 17.63 41.02 -22.21
C TYR A 61 16.52 40.25 -21.46
N GLU A 62 15.71 39.44 -22.16
CA GLU A 62 14.61 38.70 -21.51
C GLU A 62 15.05 37.44 -20.76
N ILE A 63 16.33 37.10 -20.88
CA ILE A 63 17.08 36.10 -20.12
C ILE A 63 18.40 36.77 -19.69
N VAL A 64 18.69 36.78 -18.39
CA VAL A 64 19.93 37.36 -17.83
C VAL A 64 20.49 36.42 -16.77
N LYS A 65 21.79 36.14 -16.84
CA LYS A 65 22.51 35.49 -15.73
C LYS A 65 22.94 36.55 -14.72
N VAL A 66 22.48 36.42 -13.48
CA VAL A 66 22.75 37.36 -12.38
C VAL A 66 23.62 36.71 -11.29
N ASP A 67 24.45 37.53 -10.66
CA ASP A 67 25.08 37.24 -9.37
C ASP A 67 24.08 37.56 -8.26
N LEU A 68 23.96 36.66 -7.28
CA LEU A 68 23.07 36.80 -6.12
C LEU A 68 23.81 37.37 -4.90
N ASN A 69 25.15 37.33 -4.87
CA ASN A 69 25.98 37.92 -3.83
C ASN A 69 27.00 38.93 -4.40
N PRO A 70 26.58 39.96 -5.15
CA PRO A 70 27.49 40.94 -5.71
C PRO A 70 28.31 41.65 -4.61
N SER A 71 29.53 42.05 -4.94
CA SER A 71 30.42 42.73 -3.99
C SER A 71 29.87 44.09 -3.54
N GLU A 72 30.26 44.55 -2.35
CA GLU A 72 29.84 45.88 -1.84
C GLU A 72 30.25 47.03 -2.77
N GLN A 73 31.39 46.88 -3.46
CA GLN A 73 31.83 47.82 -4.50
C GLN A 73 30.84 47.84 -5.67
N PHE A 74 30.40 46.69 -6.17
CA PHE A 74 29.40 46.62 -7.24
C PHE A 74 28.05 47.20 -6.79
N LYS A 75 27.58 46.86 -5.58
CA LYS A 75 26.34 47.42 -4.99
C LYS A 75 26.37 48.95 -4.92
N SER A 76 27.52 49.53 -4.56
CA SER A 76 27.70 50.99 -4.50
C SER A 76 27.74 51.64 -5.90
N MET A 77 28.42 50.99 -6.85
CA MET A 77 28.63 51.57 -8.20
C MET A 77 27.41 51.43 -9.11
N VAL A 78 26.66 50.32 -9.05
CA VAL A 78 25.65 49.96 -10.07
C VAL A 78 24.46 50.92 -10.15
N LEU A 79 24.19 51.71 -9.11
CA LEU A 79 23.15 52.76 -9.07
C LEU A 79 23.73 54.19 -9.00
N SER A 80 25.05 54.36 -8.95
CA SER A 80 25.68 55.66 -8.82
C SER A 80 25.44 56.53 -10.05
N GLY A 81 25.04 57.79 -9.83
CA GLY A 81 24.72 58.76 -10.89
C GLY A 81 23.31 58.64 -11.49
N MET A 82 22.49 57.69 -11.06
CA MET A 82 21.08 57.60 -11.48
C MET A 82 20.20 58.61 -10.73
N ASN A 83 19.11 59.05 -11.37
CA ASN A 83 18.05 59.82 -10.72
C ASN A 83 17.38 58.95 -9.62
N PRO A 84 17.15 59.46 -8.40
CA PRO A 84 16.39 58.78 -7.35
C PRO A 84 15.07 58.12 -7.79
N GLU A 85 14.36 58.69 -8.77
CA GLU A 85 13.15 58.11 -9.36
C GLU A 85 13.42 56.75 -10.04
N ILE A 86 14.53 56.65 -10.79
CA ILE A 86 14.98 55.41 -11.45
C ILE A 86 15.45 54.40 -10.40
N ILE A 87 16.13 54.86 -9.35
CA ILE A 87 16.59 54.00 -8.24
C ILE A 87 15.39 53.36 -7.53
N LEU A 88 14.35 54.13 -7.23
CA LEU A 88 13.13 53.63 -6.58
C LEU A 88 12.35 52.67 -7.48
N ASP A 89 12.29 52.93 -8.79
CA ASP A 89 11.71 52.02 -9.79
C ASP A 89 12.46 50.68 -9.85
N VAL A 90 13.80 50.69 -9.92
CA VAL A 90 14.63 49.47 -9.87
C VAL A 90 14.42 48.69 -8.57
N CYS A 91 14.40 49.36 -7.42
CA CYS A 91 14.11 48.73 -6.13
C CYS A 91 12.70 48.11 -6.09
N SER A 92 11.69 48.80 -6.63
CA SER A 92 10.31 48.31 -6.74
C SER A 92 10.21 47.04 -7.58
N ARG A 93 10.89 46.99 -8.73
CA ARG A 93 10.97 45.77 -9.56
C ARG A 93 11.66 44.62 -8.83
N ALA A 94 12.76 44.88 -8.13
CA ALA A 94 13.50 43.86 -7.39
C ALA A 94 12.66 43.25 -6.24
N ILE A 95 11.98 44.09 -5.46
CA ILE A 95 11.06 43.67 -4.38
C ILE A 95 9.88 42.89 -4.98
N THR A 96 9.32 43.33 -6.11
CA THR A 96 8.24 42.64 -6.82
C THR A 96 8.65 41.22 -7.25
N PHE A 97 9.82 41.08 -7.87
CA PHE A 97 10.40 39.78 -8.26
C PHE A 97 10.60 38.86 -7.05
N TRP A 98 11.14 39.39 -5.94
CA TRP A 98 11.34 38.63 -4.71
C TRP A 98 10.02 38.14 -4.10
N ASN A 99 9.03 39.04 -3.97
CA ASN A 99 7.71 38.70 -3.45
C ASN A 99 7.00 37.65 -4.32
N TYR A 100 7.14 37.74 -5.65
CA TYR A 100 6.65 36.73 -6.59
C TYR A 100 7.32 35.37 -6.35
N GLN A 101 8.65 35.30 -6.20
CA GLN A 101 9.36 34.05 -5.91
C GLN A 101 8.92 33.41 -4.59
N MET A 102 8.83 34.20 -3.51
CA MET A 102 8.35 33.72 -2.21
C MET A 102 6.88 33.24 -2.26
N TYR A 103 6.04 33.90 -3.06
CA TYR A 103 4.64 33.50 -3.26
C TYR A 103 4.49 32.21 -4.08
N GLN A 104 5.23 32.05 -5.18
CA GLN A 104 5.24 30.80 -5.96
C GLN A 104 5.75 29.62 -5.12
N GLU A 105 6.77 29.82 -4.31
CA GLU A 105 7.28 28.82 -3.37
C GLU A 105 6.22 28.44 -2.31
N SER A 106 5.52 29.42 -1.74
CA SER A 106 4.41 29.19 -0.80
C SER A 106 3.27 28.38 -1.43
N LEU A 107 2.86 28.72 -2.67
CA LEU A 107 1.86 27.95 -3.43
C LEU A 107 2.33 26.52 -3.72
N TYR A 108 3.59 26.34 -4.12
CA TYR A 108 4.21 25.04 -4.36
C TYR A 108 4.17 24.16 -3.11
N GLN A 109 4.59 24.69 -1.97
CA GLN A 109 4.62 23.97 -0.69
C GLN A 109 3.20 23.62 -0.22
N SER A 110 2.26 24.56 -0.33
CA SER A 110 0.84 24.32 -0.04
C SER A 110 0.25 23.18 -0.89
N ALA A 111 0.54 23.15 -2.20
CA ALA A 111 0.12 22.08 -3.09
C ALA A 111 0.77 20.72 -2.73
N CYS A 112 2.05 20.71 -2.34
CA CYS A 112 2.74 19.50 -1.88
C CYS A 112 2.16 18.96 -0.56
N VAL A 113 1.88 19.83 0.42
CA VAL A 113 1.25 19.47 1.69
C VAL A 113 -0.16 18.93 1.47
N LYS A 114 -0.98 19.60 0.65
CA LYS A 114 -2.32 19.14 0.28
C LYS A 114 -2.28 17.73 -0.33
N ARG A 115 -1.46 17.53 -1.36
CA ARG A 115 -1.30 16.23 -2.05
C ARG A 115 -0.81 15.12 -1.10
N THR A 116 0.12 15.43 -0.21
CA THR A 116 0.60 14.48 0.81
C THR A 116 -0.53 14.08 1.76
N ARG A 117 -1.34 15.06 2.22
CA ARG A 117 -2.50 14.81 3.09
C ARG A 117 -3.57 13.96 2.41
N GLU A 118 -3.86 14.22 1.13
CA GLU A 118 -4.79 13.43 0.32
C GLU A 118 -4.33 11.95 0.25
N THR A 119 -3.06 11.70 -0.10
CA THR A 119 -2.51 10.33 -0.13
C THR A 119 -2.45 9.65 1.25
N VAL A 120 -2.21 10.40 2.33
CA VAL A 120 -2.28 9.85 3.70
C VAL A 120 -3.72 9.41 4.02
N GLN A 121 -4.72 10.25 3.75
CA GLN A 121 -6.12 9.94 4.00
C GLN A 121 -6.64 8.76 3.15
N GLU A 122 -6.19 8.62 1.90
CA GLU A 122 -6.43 7.45 1.05
C GLU A 122 -5.87 6.17 1.69
N LEU A 123 -4.63 6.22 2.20
CA LEU A 123 -3.98 5.08 2.85
C LEU A 123 -4.62 4.72 4.19
N GLU A 124 -4.98 5.70 5.02
CA GLU A 124 -5.72 5.50 6.27
C GLU A 124 -7.04 4.76 5.99
N THR A 125 -7.85 5.27 5.07
CA THR A 125 -9.12 4.65 4.64
C THR A 125 -8.90 3.23 4.11
N PHE A 126 -7.83 2.98 3.35
CA PHE A 126 -7.50 1.65 2.83
C PHE A 126 -7.11 0.66 3.93
N TYR A 127 -6.36 1.08 4.96
CA TYR A 127 -6.01 0.23 6.09
C TYR A 127 -7.20 0.00 7.04
N GLU A 128 -8.07 0.98 7.28
CA GLU A 128 -9.30 0.80 8.05
C GLU A 128 -10.24 -0.25 7.41
N ASN A 129 -10.38 -0.22 6.08
CA ASN A 129 -11.14 -1.21 5.32
C ASN A 129 -10.52 -2.61 5.41
N GLN A 130 -9.19 -2.74 5.31
CA GLN A 130 -8.50 -4.02 5.51
C GLN A 130 -8.67 -4.56 6.95
N VAL A 131 -8.49 -3.71 7.96
CA VAL A 131 -8.67 -4.09 9.38
C VAL A 131 -10.10 -4.54 9.64
N THR A 132 -11.10 -3.87 9.07
CA THR A 132 -12.51 -4.25 9.16
C THR A 132 -12.79 -5.58 8.45
N THR A 133 -12.22 -5.78 7.26
CA THR A 133 -12.31 -7.06 6.52
C THR A 133 -11.71 -8.21 7.34
N LEU A 134 -10.48 -8.07 7.83
CA LEU A 134 -9.81 -9.09 8.63
C LEU A 134 -10.55 -9.39 9.95
N LYS A 135 -11.17 -8.38 10.59
CA LYS A 135 -12.04 -8.58 11.76
C LYS A 135 -13.27 -9.42 11.45
N THR A 136 -13.94 -9.19 10.32
CA THR A 136 -15.12 -10.00 9.93
C THR A 136 -14.74 -11.43 9.51
N GLU A 137 -13.61 -11.60 8.82
CA GLU A 137 -13.07 -12.92 8.49
C GLU A 137 -12.66 -13.72 9.74
N LEU A 138 -11.99 -13.08 10.71
CA LEU A 138 -11.63 -13.67 11.99
C LEU A 138 -12.89 -14.08 12.78
N GLY A 139 -13.90 -13.23 12.84
CA GLY A 139 -15.20 -13.56 13.46
C GLY A 139 -15.88 -14.76 12.78
N ARG A 140 -15.87 -14.82 11.45
CA ARG A 140 -16.35 -15.96 10.65
C ARG A 140 -15.55 -17.25 10.94
N GLY A 141 -14.23 -17.14 11.12
CA GLY A 141 -13.34 -18.24 11.50
C GLY A 141 -13.64 -18.78 12.90
N ILE A 142 -13.73 -17.88 13.90
CA ILE A 142 -14.07 -18.21 15.29
C ILE A 142 -15.44 -18.89 15.38
N LYS A 143 -16.44 -18.41 14.62
CA LYS A 143 -17.75 -19.08 14.55
C LYS A 143 -17.62 -20.50 14.01
N LYS A 144 -17.01 -20.69 12.83
CA LYS A 144 -16.84 -22.04 12.24
C LYS A 144 -16.10 -23.00 13.16
N LEU A 145 -15.09 -22.52 13.90
CA LEU A 145 -14.35 -23.32 14.87
C LEU A 145 -15.22 -23.74 16.07
N ARG A 146 -16.10 -22.86 16.55
CA ARG A 146 -17.09 -23.18 17.60
C ARG A 146 -18.10 -24.21 17.09
N ASP A 147 -18.75 -23.94 15.96
CA ASP A 147 -19.77 -24.80 15.36
C ASP A 147 -19.20 -26.22 15.13
N SER A 148 -17.96 -26.33 14.62
CA SER A 148 -17.26 -27.61 14.43
C SER A 148 -16.92 -28.34 15.74
N LYS A 149 -16.56 -27.60 16.80
CA LYS A 149 -16.21 -28.17 18.12
C LYS A 149 -17.44 -28.65 18.89
N ASP A 150 -18.59 -28.02 18.68
CA ASP A 150 -19.85 -28.46 19.29
C ASP A 150 -20.44 -29.68 18.55
N GLU A 151 -20.24 -29.78 17.23
CA GLU A 151 -20.51 -31.00 16.46
C GLU A 151 -19.57 -32.16 16.84
N GLU A 152 -18.28 -31.91 17.05
CA GLU A 152 -17.31 -32.92 17.53
C GLU A 152 -17.78 -33.57 18.85
N LYS A 153 -18.19 -32.76 19.83
CA LYS A 153 -18.78 -33.26 21.09
C LYS A 153 -20.02 -34.11 20.85
N ARG A 154 -20.93 -33.65 19.98
CA ARG A 154 -22.20 -34.33 19.68
C ARG A 154 -21.95 -35.70 19.05
N LEU A 155 -21.00 -35.80 18.13
CA LEU A 155 -20.59 -37.06 17.51
C LEU A 155 -19.88 -37.98 18.52
N SER A 156 -19.01 -37.44 19.38
CA SER A 156 -18.33 -38.20 20.44
C SER A 156 -19.31 -38.82 21.44
N LEU A 157 -20.30 -38.05 21.92
CA LEU A 157 -21.37 -38.56 22.78
C LEU A 157 -22.19 -39.67 22.11
N ARG A 158 -22.55 -39.49 20.83
CA ARG A 158 -23.32 -40.49 20.06
C ARG A 158 -22.51 -41.76 19.78
N LEU A 159 -21.19 -41.66 19.64
CA LEU A 159 -20.30 -42.80 19.49
C LEU A 159 -20.16 -43.58 20.80
N ALA A 160 -20.07 -42.89 21.94
CA ALA A 160 -20.10 -43.52 23.26
C ALA A 160 -21.41 -44.30 23.48
N GLU A 161 -22.57 -43.68 23.23
CA GLU A 161 -23.89 -44.32 23.32
C GLU A 161 -24.00 -45.56 22.41
N MET A 162 -23.52 -45.46 21.17
CA MET A 162 -23.51 -46.59 20.22
C MET A 162 -22.59 -47.74 20.71
N ASN A 163 -21.44 -47.41 21.29
CA ASN A 163 -20.52 -48.39 21.84
C ASN A 163 -21.10 -49.10 23.08
N GLU A 164 -21.81 -48.40 23.96
CA GLU A 164 -22.52 -49.03 25.08
C GLU A 164 -23.60 -50.02 24.59
N ARG A 165 -24.43 -49.59 23.62
CA ARG A 165 -25.44 -50.45 22.98
C ARG A 165 -24.80 -51.70 22.33
N PHE A 166 -23.67 -51.53 21.64
CA PHE A 166 -22.92 -52.63 21.04
C PHE A 166 -22.36 -53.60 22.08
N LEU A 167 -21.74 -53.09 23.16
CA LEU A 167 -21.21 -53.91 24.24
C LEU A 167 -22.31 -54.71 24.94
N GLU A 168 -23.51 -54.15 25.12
CA GLU A 168 -24.64 -54.87 25.70
C GLU A 168 -25.20 -55.95 24.76
N GLN A 169 -25.33 -55.69 23.46
CA GLN A 169 -25.65 -56.76 22.49
C GLN A 169 -24.58 -57.86 22.46
N ASN A 170 -23.30 -57.52 22.61
CA ASN A 170 -22.21 -58.49 22.66
C ASN A 170 -22.29 -59.38 23.93
N ARG A 171 -22.68 -58.81 25.08
CA ARG A 171 -23.00 -59.59 26.30
C ARG A 171 -24.19 -60.53 26.08
N GLN A 172 -25.25 -60.07 25.42
CA GLN A 172 -26.44 -60.89 25.12
C GLN A 172 -26.12 -62.03 24.16
N MET A 173 -25.39 -61.75 23.07
CA MET A 173 -24.87 -62.74 22.14
C MET A 173 -24.03 -63.80 22.86
N LYS A 174 -23.15 -63.39 23.79
CA LYS A 174 -22.35 -64.33 24.58
C LYS A 174 -23.22 -65.22 25.48
N LYS A 175 -24.22 -64.67 26.19
CA LYS A 175 -25.16 -65.47 27.01
C LYS A 175 -25.84 -66.55 26.17
N LEU A 176 -26.39 -66.17 25.02
CA LEU A 176 -27.04 -67.10 24.08
C LEU A 176 -26.06 -68.17 23.55
N GLN A 177 -24.81 -67.81 23.27
CA GLN A 177 -23.78 -68.78 22.87
C GLN A 177 -23.43 -69.75 24.01
N ASP A 178 -23.31 -69.26 25.25
CA ASP A 178 -23.03 -70.10 26.42
C ASP A 178 -24.23 -71.04 26.73
N GLU A 179 -25.47 -70.57 26.52
CA GLU A 179 -26.70 -71.38 26.56
C GLU A 179 -26.72 -72.46 25.47
N ILE A 180 -26.47 -72.10 24.20
CA ILE A 180 -26.36 -73.06 23.08
C ILE A 180 -25.29 -74.11 23.36
N ASN A 181 -24.12 -73.69 23.83
CA ASN A 181 -23.03 -74.59 24.23
C ASN A 181 -23.47 -75.52 25.38
N SER A 182 -24.31 -75.06 26.30
CA SER A 182 -24.88 -75.88 27.39
C SER A 182 -25.89 -76.91 26.88
N LEU A 183 -26.76 -76.52 25.93
CA LEU A 183 -27.74 -77.40 25.30
C LEU A 183 -27.06 -78.46 24.43
N GLN A 184 -26.02 -78.08 23.68
CA GLN A 184 -25.18 -79.02 22.94
C GLN A 184 -24.48 -80.02 23.87
N ARG A 185 -23.90 -79.57 25.00
CA ARG A 185 -23.33 -80.49 26.01
C ARG A 185 -24.38 -81.44 26.60
N ARG A 186 -25.59 -80.95 26.91
CA ARG A 186 -26.71 -81.78 27.41
C ARG A 186 -27.24 -82.78 26.37
N SER A 187 -27.28 -82.37 25.11
CA SER A 187 -27.64 -83.23 23.97
C SER A 187 -26.59 -84.33 23.79
N LEU A 188 -25.30 -83.97 23.75
CA LEU A 188 -24.19 -84.93 23.66
C LEU A 188 -24.18 -85.90 24.85
N SER A 189 -24.41 -85.44 26.10
CA SER A 189 -24.57 -86.35 27.25
C SER A 189 -25.85 -87.20 27.22
N SER A 190 -26.80 -86.89 26.33
CA SER A 190 -28.00 -87.69 26.05
C SER A 190 -27.87 -88.56 24.78
N SER A 191 -26.78 -88.41 24.02
CA SER A 191 -26.49 -89.15 22.79
C SER A 191 -25.23 -90.03 22.89
N VAL A 192 -24.46 -89.94 23.98
CA VAL A 192 -23.31 -90.81 24.28
C VAL A 192 -23.66 -91.77 25.41
N SER A 193 -24.62 -92.65 25.12
CA SER A 193 -24.74 -93.96 25.79
C SER A 193 -24.32 -95.12 24.87
N ASP A 194 -24.01 -94.85 23.60
CA ASP A 194 -23.50 -95.83 22.64
C ASP A 194 -22.26 -95.31 21.90
N LEU A 195 -21.17 -96.06 22.09
CA LEU A 195 -20.00 -96.25 21.22
C LEU A 195 -19.11 -95.03 20.82
N LEU A 196 -17.94 -95.00 21.45
CA LEU A 196 -16.65 -94.51 20.93
C LEU A 196 -15.86 -95.80 20.52
N PRO A 197 -15.01 -95.87 19.46
CA PRO A 197 -13.94 -94.90 19.23
C PRO A 197 -13.51 -94.53 17.77
N GLU A 198 -13.12 -93.26 17.63
CA GLU A 198 -11.82 -92.77 17.12
C GLU A 198 -11.27 -93.08 15.70
N PHE A 199 -10.60 -92.05 15.15
CA PHE A 199 -9.40 -92.12 14.29
C PHE A 199 -9.48 -92.14 12.73
N SER A 200 -9.66 -90.94 12.17
CA SER A 200 -8.72 -90.30 11.21
C SER A 200 -8.62 -90.72 9.72
N ARG A 201 -8.13 -89.74 8.93
CA ARG A 201 -7.72 -89.74 7.50
C ARG A 201 -8.88 -89.61 6.49
N SER A 202 -8.95 -88.71 5.49
CA SER A 202 -8.02 -87.81 4.74
C SER A 202 -7.95 -88.20 3.25
N PHE A 203 -7.52 -87.25 2.40
CA PHE A 203 -7.40 -87.29 0.92
C PHE A 203 -8.73 -87.10 0.12
N ALA A 204 -8.75 -86.48 -1.08
CA ALA A 204 -7.90 -85.42 -1.66
C ALA A 204 -8.50 -84.86 -3.00
N ALA A 205 -8.26 -83.56 -3.28
CA ALA A 205 -8.39 -82.88 -4.59
C ALA A 205 -9.82 -82.85 -5.25
N THR A 206 -10.15 -82.02 -6.25
CA THR A 206 -9.35 -81.12 -7.13
C THR A 206 -10.10 -79.78 -7.43
N ARG A 207 -9.39 -78.78 -7.96
CA ARG A 207 -9.86 -77.44 -8.47
C ARG A 207 -10.59 -77.53 -9.83
N PRO A 208 -11.21 -76.46 -10.41
CA PRO A 208 -11.09 -75.00 -10.19
C PRO A 208 -12.41 -74.33 -9.69
N SER A 209 -12.79 -73.03 -9.80
CA SER A 209 -12.35 -71.85 -10.60
C SER A 209 -12.62 -70.48 -9.90
N GLU A 210 -12.54 -69.38 -10.67
CA GLU A 210 -12.95 -67.98 -10.39
C GLU A 210 -14.49 -67.85 -10.24
N SER A 211 -15.13 -66.86 -9.58
CA SER A 211 -14.80 -65.44 -9.37
C SER A 211 -15.66 -64.75 -8.27
N SER A 212 -15.37 -63.47 -7.96
CA SER A 212 -16.20 -62.45 -7.28
C SER A 212 -16.32 -62.37 -5.72
N THR A 213 -16.00 -61.17 -5.22
CA THR A 213 -16.60 -60.41 -4.08
C THR A 213 -16.68 -60.94 -2.62
N PHE A 214 -15.83 -60.32 -1.78
CA PHE A 214 -16.24 -59.47 -0.64
C PHE A 214 -16.98 -60.06 0.59
N SER A 215 -16.22 -60.55 1.58
CA SER A 215 -16.19 -59.95 2.95
C SER A 215 -15.36 -60.81 3.92
N ALA A 216 -14.22 -60.28 4.41
CA ALA A 216 -13.39 -60.97 5.38
C ALA A 216 -13.81 -60.65 6.84
N ARG A 217 -14.15 -61.68 7.62
CA ARG A 217 -14.24 -61.59 9.09
C ARG A 217 -12.84 -61.39 9.67
N HIS A 218 -12.68 -60.48 10.64
CA HIS A 218 -11.53 -60.49 11.54
C HIS A 218 -11.97 -60.30 13.00
N ASN A 219 -11.46 -61.17 13.87
CA ASN A 219 -11.76 -61.14 15.30
C ASN A 219 -10.95 -60.07 16.03
N PHE A 220 -11.60 -59.36 16.95
CA PHE A 220 -10.98 -58.33 17.77
C PHE A 220 -10.14 -58.97 18.89
N ARG A 221 -8.82 -58.77 18.89
CA ARG A 221 -7.92 -59.17 19.99
C ARG A 221 -7.18 -57.95 20.52
N VAL A 222 -7.53 -57.53 21.73
CA VAL A 222 -6.90 -56.38 22.40
C VAL A 222 -5.51 -56.77 22.90
N GLY A 223 -4.52 -55.93 22.59
CA GLY A 223 -3.17 -55.94 23.16
C GLY A 223 -2.83 -54.55 23.75
N PRO A 224 -1.78 -54.43 24.58
CA PRO A 224 -1.44 -53.19 25.26
C PRO A 224 -0.97 -52.11 24.27
N GLN A 225 -1.40 -50.86 24.47
CA GLN A 225 -1.06 -49.76 23.57
C GLN A 225 0.37 -49.25 23.79
N THR A 226 1.22 -49.42 22.78
CA THR A 226 2.60 -48.93 22.77
C THR A 226 2.74 -47.65 21.95
N LEU A 227 2.85 -46.49 22.63
CA LEU A 227 3.68 -45.32 22.27
C LEU A 227 3.83 -44.91 20.77
N ALA A 228 2.78 -45.03 19.95
CA ALA A 228 2.83 -44.71 18.51
C ALA A 228 1.98 -43.49 18.09
N ASP A 229 1.07 -43.02 18.94
CA ASP A 229 0.04 -42.02 18.60
C ASP A 229 0.54 -40.55 18.62
N THR A 230 1.81 -40.33 18.98
CA THR A 230 2.40 -38.98 19.06
C THR A 230 2.74 -38.41 17.68
N THR A 231 3.14 -39.28 16.74
CA THR A 231 3.69 -38.88 15.44
C THR A 231 2.63 -38.26 14.52
N GLN A 232 1.44 -38.88 14.44
CA GLN A 232 0.37 -38.43 13.54
C GLN A 232 -0.26 -37.10 13.99
N ARG A 233 -0.27 -36.82 15.31
CA ARG A 233 -0.61 -35.49 15.84
C ARG A 233 0.43 -34.41 15.46
N GLN A 234 1.72 -34.74 15.35
CA GLN A 234 2.73 -33.77 14.90
C GLN A 234 2.62 -33.44 13.41
N GLU A 235 2.19 -34.37 12.55
CA GLU A 235 1.99 -34.08 11.13
C GLU A 235 0.79 -33.17 10.89
N LEU A 236 -0.33 -33.41 11.58
CA LEU A 236 -1.48 -32.49 11.57
C LEU A 236 -1.16 -31.12 12.18
N ALA A 237 -0.26 -31.04 13.17
CA ALA A 237 0.23 -29.73 13.65
C ALA A 237 1.06 -28.99 12.59
N ARG A 238 1.82 -29.70 11.75
CA ARG A 238 2.68 -29.10 10.71
C ARG A 238 1.90 -28.50 9.53
N THR A 239 0.71 -29.00 9.21
CA THR A 239 -0.12 -28.42 8.12
C THR A 239 -0.74 -27.07 8.51
N TYR A 240 -1.04 -26.84 9.79
CA TYR A 240 -1.50 -25.55 10.31
C TYR A 240 -0.37 -24.60 10.78
N ALA A 241 0.87 -25.06 10.81
CA ALA A 241 2.04 -24.28 11.25
C ALA A 241 2.66 -23.38 10.16
N LYS A 242 2.16 -23.42 8.92
CA LYS A 242 2.47 -22.37 7.94
C LYS A 242 1.51 -21.20 8.17
N PRO A 243 1.98 -19.98 8.51
CA PRO A 243 1.12 -18.82 8.38
C PRO A 243 0.61 -18.74 6.94
N PRO A 244 -0.60 -18.19 6.70
CA PRO A 244 -1.05 -17.97 5.33
C PRO A 244 0.04 -17.17 4.61
N VAL A 245 0.51 -17.68 3.48
CA VAL A 245 1.39 -16.89 2.61
C VAL A 245 0.55 -15.69 2.21
N VAL A 246 0.85 -14.55 2.83
CA VAL A 246 0.40 -13.25 2.36
C VAL A 246 0.88 -13.19 0.92
N ARG A 247 -0.04 -13.40 -0.03
CA ARG A 247 0.19 -13.07 -1.43
C ARG A 247 0.76 -11.66 -1.38
N GLN A 248 1.99 -11.50 -1.82
CA GLN A 248 2.68 -10.22 -1.70
C GLN A 248 1.84 -9.18 -2.44
N SER A 249 1.08 -8.38 -1.69
CA SER A 249 0.44 -7.17 -2.21
C SER A 249 1.55 -6.43 -2.94
N PRO A 250 1.38 -6.15 -4.25
CA PRO A 250 2.48 -5.93 -5.17
C PRO A 250 3.44 -4.92 -4.56
N ALA A 251 4.64 -5.40 -4.21
CA ALA A 251 5.54 -4.67 -3.33
C ALA A 251 5.73 -3.26 -3.88
N PHE A 252 5.36 -2.24 -3.09
CA PHE A 252 5.33 -0.85 -3.57
C PHE A 252 6.71 -0.50 -4.11
N GLN A 253 6.84 -0.42 -5.44
CA GLN A 253 8.12 -0.68 -6.12
C GLN A 253 9.09 0.49 -5.98
N GLY A 254 9.80 0.43 -4.86
CA GLY A 254 10.86 1.36 -4.50
C GLY A 254 10.36 2.67 -3.94
N SER A 255 11.25 3.26 -3.15
CA SER A 255 11.37 4.67 -2.86
C SER A 255 11.62 5.50 -4.14
N ARG A 256 10.66 5.51 -5.07
CA ARG A 256 10.38 6.72 -5.83
C ARG A 256 9.57 7.61 -4.91
N THR A 257 10.20 8.64 -4.37
CA THR A 257 9.43 9.76 -3.80
C THR A 257 8.37 10.16 -4.83
N PRO A 258 7.07 10.23 -4.48
CA PRO A 258 6.08 10.79 -5.37
C PRO A 258 6.61 12.14 -5.86
N ASN A 259 6.51 12.42 -7.16
CA ASN A 259 6.83 13.76 -7.62
C ASN A 259 5.69 14.66 -7.14
N LEU A 260 5.85 15.21 -5.93
CA LEU A 260 4.87 16.05 -5.24
C LEU A 260 4.58 17.35 -6.02
N ALA A 261 5.46 17.72 -6.95
CA ALA A 261 5.28 18.82 -7.90
C ALA A 261 4.51 18.45 -9.17
N ARG A 262 4.16 17.17 -9.41
CA ARG A 262 3.58 16.73 -10.70
C ARG A 262 2.25 17.43 -10.97
N GLY A 263 2.23 18.32 -11.97
CA GLY A 263 1.08 19.15 -12.33
C GLY A 263 1.03 20.52 -11.63
N PHE A 264 2.06 20.93 -10.89
CA PHE A 264 2.21 22.33 -10.48
C PHE A 264 2.82 23.15 -11.62
N ASN A 265 2.01 24.01 -12.24
CA ASN A 265 2.46 24.96 -13.26
C ASN A 265 2.74 26.30 -12.60
N PHE A 266 3.94 26.85 -12.80
CA PHE A 266 4.26 28.20 -12.33
C PHE A 266 3.52 29.22 -13.21
N ILE A 267 2.77 30.12 -12.58
CA ILE A 267 1.96 31.14 -13.26
C ILE A 267 2.84 32.36 -13.50
N PRO A 268 3.05 32.82 -14.75
CA PRO A 268 3.93 33.96 -15.03
C PRO A 268 3.45 35.22 -14.30
N ALA A 269 4.41 36.07 -13.88
CA ALA A 269 4.09 37.33 -13.23
C ALA A 269 3.22 38.24 -14.14
N SER A 270 1.99 38.50 -13.73
CA SER A 270 1.07 39.38 -14.47
C SER A 270 1.58 40.83 -14.51
N PRO A 271 1.39 41.57 -15.61
CA PRO A 271 1.75 43.00 -15.73
C PRO A 271 1.08 43.95 -14.71
N LEU A 272 0.11 43.46 -13.92
CA LEU A 272 -0.56 44.20 -12.85
C LEU A 272 0.41 44.72 -11.78
N PHE A 273 1.58 44.10 -11.61
CA PHE A 273 2.66 44.62 -10.75
C PHE A 273 3.56 45.70 -11.42
N HIS A 274 3.14 46.28 -12.55
CA HIS A 274 3.84 47.40 -13.21
C HIS A 274 2.95 48.63 -13.44
N GLN A 275 1.71 48.66 -12.93
CA GLN A 275 0.81 49.81 -13.09
C GLN A 275 0.94 50.81 -11.93
N SER A 276 2.03 51.58 -11.97
CA SER A 276 2.12 52.90 -11.31
C SER A 276 2.43 53.96 -12.37
N ASP A 277 1.45 54.17 -13.26
CA ASP A 277 1.54 55.10 -14.38
C ASP A 277 1.53 56.56 -13.89
N HIS A 278 2.71 57.20 -13.88
CA HIS A 278 2.90 58.58 -13.43
C HIS A 278 2.49 59.65 -14.48
N GLY A 279 1.54 59.33 -15.37
CA GLY A 279 0.94 60.22 -16.35
C GLY A 279 0.01 61.33 -15.80
N ARG A 280 0.47 62.15 -14.83
CA ARG A 280 -0.29 63.30 -14.28
C ARG A 280 -0.48 64.45 -15.29
N LYS A 281 -1.35 64.24 -16.29
CA LYS A 281 -1.88 65.33 -17.12
C LYS A 281 -2.73 66.27 -16.26
N ARG A 282 -2.23 67.50 -16.02
CA ARG A 282 -3.03 68.56 -15.39
C ARG A 282 -4.14 68.98 -16.37
N PRO A 283 -5.43 69.04 -15.95
CA PRO A 283 -6.44 69.70 -16.74
C PRO A 283 -6.20 71.22 -16.72
N HIS A 284 -6.18 71.85 -17.89
CA HIS A 284 -6.12 73.31 -18.00
C HIS A 284 -7.52 73.88 -17.75
N SER A 285 -7.70 74.62 -16.65
CA SER A 285 -8.95 75.31 -16.34
C SER A 285 -9.14 76.52 -17.25
N ASN A 286 -9.99 76.37 -18.28
CA ASN A 286 -10.39 77.45 -19.18
C ASN A 286 -11.61 78.20 -18.61
N ASP A 287 -11.40 79.11 -17.66
CA ASP A 287 -12.44 80.08 -17.28
C ASP A 287 -12.44 81.26 -18.26
N LYS A 288 -13.45 81.30 -19.14
CA LYS A 288 -13.76 82.44 -20.01
C LYS A 288 -15.17 82.99 -19.74
N LEU A 289 -15.33 83.52 -18.53
CA LEU A 289 -16.44 84.36 -18.11
C LEU A 289 -15.84 85.59 -17.39
N ARG A 290 -16.30 86.83 -17.61
CA ARG A 290 -17.36 87.33 -18.50
C ARG A 290 -17.15 88.83 -18.70
N ASN A 291 -17.13 89.32 -19.94
CA ASN A 291 -16.94 90.75 -20.20
C ASN A 291 -18.21 91.55 -19.84
N LYS A 292 -18.12 92.55 -18.94
CA LYS A 292 -19.14 93.60 -18.74
C LYS A 292 -18.65 94.73 -17.83
N GLN A 293 -18.95 95.97 -18.26
CA GLN A 293 -18.53 97.26 -17.69
C GLN A 293 -17.03 97.53 -17.90
#